data_AF-S6V7G7-F1
#
_entry.id   AF-S6V7G7-F1
#
_cell.length_a   1.000
_cell.length_b   1.000
_cell.length_c   1.000
_cell.angle_alpha   90.00
_cell.angle_beta   90.00
_cell.angle_gamma   90.00
#
_symmetry.space_group_name_H-M   'P 1'
#
loop_
_entity.id
_entity.type
_entity.pdbx_description
1 polymer ?
#
loop_
_entity_poly.entity_id
_entity_poly.type
_entity_poly.pdbx_seq_one_letter_code
_entity_poly.pdbx_strand_id
1 'polypeptide(L)'
;MKDRKNAELDQATLRLIVATFAITYVSLVGFLPGLNVAKYQPIILYYAGFLVVSLVLRQHIISYPGVYAVRRVLGMVHDYTGISVGLIVGGEATLPIFSVMVWVTLGNGMRYGSRYLAIAASLALLAILIIYQLTPYWQAQPFMVLMLVAVTILVPGYAHILLVRTREASEQATVATREKERFLAQASHDLRQPIHSIGMFTACLRSSPLGDYERQLVDNIDRSLHNVSQLFRTILDIYTLDSGKVFAKSDVVHLGEMLNEIAQQNTAAARWAGVELRVRPCRRWVRVDATLLATMVQNILSNALKYAPDHPVLIGVRRSKGGLSISVHDRGRGIAAEHLPRVCEEFYRIRHARDKDVEGVGLGLSIVKRLSQILGVKINIESEVDRGTTVTIHGLEEVSAPVQRVRKKPLGDSLLKGVRICLVEDDNNVLMATAALLERWGCEVQTARSAQGLITDCDIIVADYDLGTAANGLDCIENIRAARGWDVPALIVTGREVEVVLESLQGAEVSVLSKPLRPSELRLNLLSVRERRVNTP
;
A
#
# COMPACT_ATOMS: atom_id res chain seq x y z
N MET A 1 -13.66 -0.86 -10.47
CA MET A 1 -15.13 -1.07 -10.52
C MET A 1 -15.94 0.23 -10.63
N LYS A 2 -15.42 1.37 -10.15
CA LYS A 2 -16.03 2.71 -10.35
C LYS A 2 -16.12 3.15 -11.83
N ASP A 3 -15.14 2.80 -12.68
CA ASP A 3 -15.08 3.31 -14.07
C ASP A 3 -16.19 2.79 -15.01
N ARG A 4 -16.67 1.55 -14.82
CA ARG A 4 -17.73 0.99 -15.66
C ARG A 4 -19.12 1.60 -15.40
N LYS A 5 -19.31 2.23 -14.23
CA LYS A 5 -20.58 2.84 -13.83
C LYS A 5 -20.89 4.12 -14.62
N ASN A 6 -19.86 4.79 -15.14
CA ASN A 6 -20.01 6.03 -15.93
C ASN A 6 -20.27 5.76 -17.41
N ALA A 7 -19.81 4.63 -17.97
CA ALA A 7 -19.80 4.41 -19.41
C ALA A 7 -21.20 4.45 -20.10
N GLU A 8 -22.26 3.94 -19.46
CA GLU A 8 -23.62 4.00 -20.02
C GLU A 8 -24.23 5.41 -19.93
N LEU A 9 -23.93 6.14 -18.86
CA LEU A 9 -24.35 7.54 -18.70
C LEU A 9 -23.60 8.45 -19.68
N ASP A 10 -22.32 8.19 -19.91
CA ASP A 10 -21.50 8.90 -20.90
C ASP A 10 -22.09 8.71 -22.31
N GLN A 11 -22.42 7.47 -22.68
CA GLN A 11 -23.08 7.19 -23.96
C GLN A 11 -24.44 7.90 -24.08
N ALA A 12 -25.25 7.88 -23.01
CA ALA A 12 -26.56 8.53 -23.02
C ALA A 12 -26.46 10.06 -23.13
N THR A 13 -25.46 10.66 -22.47
CA THR A 13 -25.19 12.10 -22.54
C THR A 13 -24.70 12.49 -23.92
N LEU A 14 -23.78 11.71 -24.48
CA LEU A 14 -23.27 11.89 -25.84
C LEU A 14 -24.36 11.78 -26.91
N ARG A 15 -25.30 10.85 -26.75
CA ARG A 15 -26.45 10.71 -27.63
C ARG A 15 -27.27 12.00 -27.73
N LEU A 16 -27.49 12.68 -26.60
CA LEU A 16 -28.19 13.97 -26.57
C LEU A 16 -27.40 15.05 -27.31
N ILE A 17 -26.10 15.17 -27.04
CA ILE A 17 -25.21 16.15 -27.68
C ILE A 17 -25.21 15.97 -29.21
N VAL A 18 -25.01 14.72 -29.66
CA VAL A 18 -24.95 14.39 -31.09
C VAL A 18 -26.29 14.65 -31.79
N ALA A 19 -27.41 14.29 -31.15
CA ALA A 19 -28.72 14.55 -31.73
C ALA A 19 -29.03 16.06 -31.81
N THR A 20 -28.65 16.85 -30.81
CA THR A 20 -28.76 18.32 -30.87
C THR A 20 -27.91 18.90 -31.99
N PHE A 21 -26.68 18.41 -32.18
CA PHE A 21 -25.83 18.82 -33.29
C PHE A 21 -26.43 18.42 -34.65
N ALA A 22 -26.99 17.22 -34.75
CA ALA A 22 -27.65 16.73 -35.97
C ALA A 22 -28.88 17.57 -36.34
N ILE A 23 -29.72 17.93 -35.36
CA ILE A 23 -30.86 18.84 -35.58
C ILE A 23 -30.38 20.20 -36.08
N THR A 24 -29.34 20.75 -35.45
CA THR A 24 -28.77 22.05 -35.82
C THR A 24 -28.20 22.01 -37.24
N TYR A 25 -27.44 20.97 -37.56
CA TYR A 25 -26.89 20.73 -38.89
C TYR A 25 -27.98 20.63 -39.97
N VAL A 26 -28.99 19.76 -39.76
CA VAL A 26 -30.09 19.58 -40.73
C VAL A 26 -30.91 20.85 -40.89
N SER A 27 -31.11 21.62 -39.81
CA SER A 27 -31.79 22.92 -39.88
C SER A 27 -31.01 23.92 -40.73
N LEU A 28 -29.69 24.03 -40.53
CA LEU A 28 -28.82 24.92 -41.31
C LEU A 28 -28.76 24.53 -42.79
N VAL A 29 -28.70 23.24 -43.09
CA VAL A 29 -28.74 22.72 -44.47
C VAL A 29 -30.01 23.15 -45.20
N GLY A 30 -31.15 23.17 -44.50
CA GLY A 30 -32.42 23.63 -45.07
C GLY A 30 -32.42 25.10 -45.52
N PHE A 31 -31.52 25.94 -45.00
CA PHE A 31 -31.39 27.35 -45.37
C PHE A 31 -30.38 27.62 -46.51
N LEU A 32 -29.70 26.58 -47.01
CA LEU A 32 -28.74 26.74 -48.10
C LEU A 32 -29.46 27.05 -49.43
N PRO A 33 -28.86 27.88 -50.32
CA PRO A 33 -29.45 28.23 -51.60
C PRO A 33 -29.75 26.99 -52.45
N GLY A 34 -31.00 26.84 -52.91
CA GLY A 34 -31.44 25.70 -53.72
C GLY A 34 -31.99 24.50 -52.93
N LEU A 35 -31.96 24.55 -51.59
CA LEU A 35 -32.60 23.56 -50.72
C LEU A 35 -33.83 24.16 -50.03
N ASN A 36 -34.88 23.37 -49.87
CA ASN A 36 -36.12 23.79 -49.22
C ASN A 36 -36.20 23.19 -47.81
N VAL A 37 -36.33 24.05 -46.79
CA VAL A 37 -36.52 23.67 -45.38
C VAL A 37 -37.65 22.63 -45.20
N ALA A 38 -38.73 22.73 -45.98
CA ALA A 38 -39.87 21.81 -45.90
C ALA A 38 -39.48 20.35 -46.16
N LYS A 39 -38.44 20.09 -46.98
CA LYS A 39 -37.93 18.75 -47.26
C LYS A 39 -37.30 18.10 -46.02
N TYR A 40 -36.70 18.90 -45.14
CA TYR A 40 -35.95 18.44 -43.97
C TYR A 40 -36.75 18.48 -42.67
N GLN A 41 -37.93 19.13 -42.68
CA GLN A 41 -38.83 19.21 -41.53
C GLN A 41 -39.20 17.84 -40.91
N PRO A 42 -39.45 16.76 -41.68
CA PRO A 42 -39.71 15.44 -41.10
C PRO A 42 -38.51 14.89 -40.30
N ILE A 43 -37.28 15.18 -40.72
CA ILE A 43 -36.05 14.74 -40.03
C ILE A 43 -35.92 15.45 -38.70
N ILE A 44 -36.17 16.77 -38.68
CA ILE A 44 -36.11 17.58 -37.46
C ILE A 44 -37.16 17.08 -36.45
N LEU A 45 -38.39 16.82 -36.90
CA LEU A 45 -39.45 16.29 -36.04
C LEU A 45 -39.09 14.91 -35.48
N TYR A 46 -38.55 14.02 -36.32
CA TYR A 46 -38.09 12.71 -35.87
C TYR A 46 -36.96 12.83 -34.84
N TYR A 47 -35.98 13.71 -35.05
CA TYR A 47 -34.90 13.94 -34.09
C TYR A 47 -35.35 14.58 -32.77
N ALA A 48 -36.40 15.41 -32.79
CA ALA A 48 -37.04 15.87 -31.57
C ALA A 48 -37.64 14.69 -30.77
N GLY A 49 -38.34 13.76 -31.44
CA GLY A 49 -38.82 12.52 -30.82
C GLY A 49 -37.68 11.63 -30.32
N PHE A 50 -36.60 11.50 -31.10
CA PHE A 50 -35.38 10.78 -30.72
C PHE A 50 -34.77 11.33 -29.43
N LEU A 51 -34.73 12.65 -29.25
CA LEU A 51 -34.26 13.28 -28.02
C LEU A 51 -35.13 12.93 -26.80
N VAL A 52 -36.46 12.91 -26.96
CA VAL A 52 -37.38 12.51 -25.88
C VAL A 52 -37.10 11.07 -25.44
N VAL A 53 -37.00 10.13 -26.38
CA VAL A 53 -36.65 8.73 -26.07
C VAL A 53 -35.26 8.64 -25.43
N SER A 54 -34.29 9.43 -25.90
CA SER A 54 -32.94 9.48 -25.33
C SER A 54 -32.92 10.00 -23.89
N LEU A 55 -33.75 10.99 -23.56
CA LEU A 55 -33.93 11.49 -22.20
C LEU A 55 -34.57 10.44 -21.29
N VAL A 56 -35.59 9.72 -21.77
CA VAL A 56 -36.22 8.62 -21.03
C VAL A 56 -35.21 7.51 -20.74
N LEU A 57 -34.43 7.08 -21.75
CA LEU A 57 -33.38 6.09 -21.58
C LEU A 57 -32.31 6.55 -20.59
N ARG A 58 -31.90 7.82 -20.67
CA ARG A 58 -30.94 8.41 -19.72
C ARG A 58 -31.49 8.42 -18.30
N GLN A 59 -32.74 8.86 -18.11
CA GLN A 59 -33.39 8.87 -16.80
C GLN A 59 -33.49 7.45 -16.23
N HIS A 60 -33.83 6.47 -17.07
CA HIS A 60 -33.88 5.07 -16.67
C HIS A 60 -32.49 4.52 -16.25
N ILE A 61 -31.39 4.95 -16.88
CA ILE A 61 -30.02 4.58 -16.45
C ILE A 61 -29.70 5.17 -15.07
N ILE A 62 -30.13 6.41 -14.80
CA ILE A 62 -29.94 7.06 -13.50
C ILE A 62 -30.77 6.37 -12.42
N SER A 63 -32.04 6.08 -12.69
CA SER A 63 -32.96 5.44 -11.74
C SER A 63 -32.61 3.99 -11.45
N TYR A 64 -32.07 3.25 -12.43
CA TYR A 64 -31.71 1.84 -12.30
C TYR A 64 -30.23 1.61 -12.65
N PRO A 65 -29.30 1.93 -11.73
CA PRO A 65 -27.88 1.75 -11.97
C PRO A 65 -27.51 0.26 -12.00
N GLY A 66 -26.74 -0.14 -13.00
CA GLY A 66 -26.34 -1.53 -13.21
C GLY A 66 -25.91 -1.80 -14.66
N VAL A 67 -25.37 -2.98 -14.93
CA VAL A 67 -24.98 -3.40 -16.27
C VAL A 67 -26.11 -4.23 -16.88
N TYR A 68 -26.85 -3.63 -17.82
CA TYR A 68 -27.99 -4.29 -18.47
C TYR A 68 -27.75 -4.43 -19.97
N ALA A 69 -27.50 -5.65 -20.44
CA ALA A 69 -27.20 -5.93 -21.84
C ALA A 69 -28.33 -5.49 -22.79
N VAL A 70 -29.58 -5.79 -22.42
CA VAL A 70 -30.77 -5.42 -23.20
C VAL A 70 -30.86 -3.91 -23.37
N ARG A 71 -30.64 -3.14 -22.30
CA ARG A 71 -30.68 -1.67 -22.34
C ARG A 71 -29.63 -1.09 -23.28
N ARG A 72 -28.42 -1.66 -23.30
CA ARG A 72 -27.35 -1.25 -24.23
C ARG A 72 -27.74 -1.51 -25.67
N VAL A 73 -28.26 -2.70 -25.97
CA VAL A 73 -28.69 -3.07 -27.32
C VAL A 73 -29.86 -2.19 -27.77
N LEU A 74 -30.85 -1.94 -26.91
CA LEU A 74 -31.94 -1.00 -27.23
C LEU A 74 -31.41 0.41 -27.53
N GLY A 75 -30.44 0.90 -26.75
CA GLY A 75 -29.80 2.18 -27.02
C GLY A 75 -29.05 2.19 -28.36
N MET A 76 -28.37 1.10 -28.73
CA MET A 76 -27.70 0.95 -30.03
C MET A 76 -28.70 0.94 -31.18
N VAL A 77 -29.77 0.15 -31.08
CA VAL A 77 -30.82 0.10 -32.10
C VAL A 77 -31.42 1.49 -32.29
N HIS A 78 -31.75 2.17 -31.20
CA HIS A 78 -32.23 3.56 -31.24
C HIS A 78 -31.26 4.47 -32.01
N ASP A 79 -29.97 4.43 -31.68
CA ASP A 79 -28.92 5.22 -32.37
C ASP A 79 -28.88 4.96 -33.88
N TYR A 80 -28.80 3.68 -34.30
CA TYR A 80 -28.71 3.32 -35.71
C TYR A 80 -29.99 3.60 -36.48
N THR A 81 -31.17 3.44 -35.86
CA THR A 81 -32.44 3.84 -36.48
C THR A 81 -32.47 5.35 -36.71
N GLY A 82 -32.05 6.17 -35.75
CA GLY A 82 -32.02 7.62 -35.92
C GLY A 82 -31.06 8.08 -37.02
N ILE A 83 -29.88 7.48 -37.08
CA ILE A 83 -28.93 7.74 -38.18
C ILE A 83 -29.53 7.33 -39.53
N SER A 84 -30.18 6.16 -39.60
CA SER A 84 -30.79 5.65 -40.84
C SER A 84 -31.90 6.57 -41.36
N VAL A 85 -32.80 7.04 -40.49
CA VAL A 85 -33.87 7.97 -40.87
C VAL A 85 -33.31 9.27 -41.45
N GLY A 86 -32.25 9.83 -40.85
CA GLY A 86 -31.60 11.03 -41.36
C GLY A 86 -30.98 10.85 -42.75
N LEU A 87 -30.39 9.68 -43.01
CA LEU A 87 -29.76 9.35 -44.30
C LEU A 87 -30.78 9.00 -45.39
N ILE A 88 -31.88 8.32 -45.05
CA ILE A 88 -32.95 7.96 -46.00
C ILE A 88 -33.71 9.21 -46.47
N VAL A 89 -34.12 10.06 -45.53
CA VAL A 89 -34.96 11.24 -45.86
C VAL A 89 -34.12 12.41 -46.38
N GLY A 90 -32.89 12.58 -45.88
CA GLY A 90 -32.06 13.75 -46.17
C GLY A 90 -31.26 13.70 -47.47
N GLY A 91 -31.07 12.52 -48.05
CA GLY A 91 -30.33 12.33 -49.30
C GLY A 91 -28.86 12.73 -49.20
N GLU A 92 -28.29 13.31 -50.27
CA GLU A 92 -26.87 13.67 -50.33
C GLU A 92 -26.45 14.67 -49.24
N ALA A 93 -27.31 15.65 -48.93
CA ALA A 93 -26.99 16.72 -47.99
C ALA A 93 -26.82 16.22 -46.54
N THR A 94 -27.28 15.00 -46.22
CA THR A 94 -27.11 14.38 -44.90
C THR A 94 -26.01 13.33 -44.84
N LEU A 95 -25.24 13.10 -45.91
CA LEU A 95 -24.08 12.19 -45.90
C LEU A 95 -23.10 12.42 -44.74
N PRO A 96 -22.83 13.66 -44.26
CA PRO A 96 -22.00 13.87 -43.07
C PRO A 96 -22.50 13.18 -41.80
N ILE A 97 -23.79 12.84 -41.69
CA ILE A 97 -24.35 12.06 -40.57
C ILE A 97 -23.74 10.64 -40.52
N PHE A 98 -23.23 10.10 -41.63
CA PHE A 98 -22.50 8.83 -41.61
C PHE A 98 -21.29 8.84 -40.68
N SER A 99 -20.62 9.99 -40.50
CA SER A 99 -19.52 10.11 -39.54
C SER A 99 -19.95 9.76 -38.10
N VAL A 100 -21.20 10.07 -37.76
CA VAL A 100 -21.81 9.70 -36.48
C VAL A 100 -21.99 8.18 -36.39
N MET A 101 -22.34 7.50 -37.49
CA MET A 101 -22.45 6.05 -37.52
C MET A 101 -21.15 5.38 -37.10
N VAL A 102 -20.04 5.74 -37.76
CA VAL A 102 -18.72 5.19 -37.47
C VAL A 102 -18.30 5.50 -36.03
N TRP A 103 -18.54 6.73 -35.57
CA TRP A 103 -18.21 7.14 -34.22
C TRP A 103 -19.04 6.40 -33.16
N VAL A 104 -20.34 6.20 -33.38
CA VAL A 104 -21.20 5.39 -32.51
C VAL A 104 -20.73 3.94 -32.49
N THR A 105 -20.34 3.36 -33.64
CA THR A 105 -19.79 2.00 -33.72
C THR A 105 -18.54 1.87 -32.86
N LEU A 106 -17.57 2.77 -33.04
CA LEU A 106 -16.31 2.77 -32.30
C LEU A 106 -16.54 3.01 -30.80
N GLY A 107 -17.38 3.99 -30.46
CA GLY A 107 -17.69 4.37 -29.07
C GLY A 107 -18.28 3.22 -28.27
N ASN A 108 -19.16 2.43 -28.89
CA ASN A 108 -19.71 1.23 -28.27
C ASN A 108 -18.64 0.16 -28.00
N GLY A 109 -17.69 -0.03 -28.92
CA GLY A 109 -16.57 -0.94 -28.73
C GLY A 109 -15.62 -0.51 -27.63
N MET A 110 -15.25 0.76 -27.58
CA MET A 110 -14.35 1.31 -26.56
C MET A 110 -14.98 1.27 -25.16
N ARG A 111 -16.27 1.57 -25.03
CA ARG A 111 -16.97 1.65 -23.74
C ARG A 111 -17.38 0.28 -23.19
N TYR A 112 -17.86 -0.61 -24.06
CA TYR A 112 -18.48 -1.86 -23.63
C TYR A 112 -17.67 -3.10 -24.02
N GLY A 113 -16.62 -2.93 -24.83
CA GLY A 113 -15.68 -3.98 -25.22
C GLY A 113 -15.97 -4.59 -26.59
N SER A 114 -15.09 -5.51 -26.99
CA SER A 114 -15.08 -6.10 -28.34
C SER A 114 -16.41 -6.75 -28.77
N ARG A 115 -17.16 -7.37 -27.85
CA ARG A 115 -18.44 -7.99 -28.21
C ARG A 115 -19.45 -6.96 -28.69
N TYR A 116 -19.50 -5.81 -28.00
CA TYR A 116 -20.37 -4.70 -28.38
C TYR A 116 -19.86 -3.96 -29.62
N LEU A 117 -18.55 -3.95 -29.89
CA LEU A 117 -18.00 -3.48 -31.17
C LEU A 117 -18.53 -4.31 -32.33
N ALA A 118 -18.52 -5.65 -32.20
CA ALA A 118 -19.03 -6.55 -33.23
C ALA A 118 -20.54 -6.36 -33.46
N ILE A 119 -21.34 -6.32 -32.39
CA ILE A 119 -22.79 -6.04 -32.47
C ILE A 119 -23.05 -4.69 -33.16
N ALA A 120 -22.31 -3.66 -32.77
CA ALA A 120 -22.45 -2.33 -33.33
C ALA A 120 -22.08 -2.30 -34.82
N ALA A 121 -21.01 -2.98 -35.23
CA ALA A 121 -20.62 -3.08 -36.64
C ALA A 121 -21.66 -3.85 -37.47
N SER A 122 -22.21 -4.94 -36.94
CA SER A 122 -23.32 -5.68 -37.58
C SER A 122 -24.56 -4.80 -37.76
N LEU A 123 -24.95 -4.03 -36.74
CA LEU A 123 -26.07 -3.09 -36.83
C LEU A 123 -25.82 -1.97 -37.83
N ALA A 124 -24.59 -1.45 -37.90
CA ALA A 124 -24.20 -0.43 -38.88
C ALA A 124 -24.28 -0.96 -40.32
N LEU A 125 -23.81 -2.19 -40.58
CA LEU A 125 -23.91 -2.85 -41.89
C LEU A 125 -25.37 -3.10 -42.28
N LEU A 126 -26.18 -3.56 -41.34
CA LEU A 126 -27.62 -3.76 -41.56
C LEU A 126 -28.31 -2.42 -41.88
N ALA A 127 -27.97 -1.35 -41.15
CA ALA A 127 -28.49 -0.02 -41.42
C ALA A 127 -28.10 0.46 -42.82
N ILE A 128 -26.84 0.29 -43.25
CA ILE A 128 -26.39 0.60 -44.62
C ILE A 128 -27.20 -0.17 -45.66
N LEU A 129 -27.44 -1.47 -45.44
CA LEU A 129 -28.26 -2.28 -46.35
C LEU A 129 -29.69 -1.74 -46.45
N ILE A 130 -30.32 -1.38 -45.33
CA ILE A 130 -31.67 -0.80 -45.31
C ILE A 130 -31.69 0.55 -46.04
N ILE A 131 -30.71 1.43 -45.79
CA ILE A 131 -30.62 2.74 -46.44
C ILE A 131 -30.45 2.57 -47.96
N TYR A 132 -29.60 1.63 -48.40
CA TYR A 132 -29.40 1.30 -49.81
C TYR A 132 -30.70 0.85 -50.50
N GLN A 133 -31.48 -0.02 -49.87
CA GLN A 133 -32.74 -0.52 -50.44
C GLN A 133 -33.80 0.58 -50.56
N LEU A 134 -33.83 1.52 -49.62
CA LEU A 134 -34.87 2.56 -49.55
C LEU A 134 -34.50 3.85 -50.27
N THR A 135 -33.25 4.03 -50.70
CA THR A 135 -32.75 5.32 -51.22
C THR A 135 -32.21 5.17 -52.66
N PRO A 136 -32.95 5.60 -53.69
CA PRO A 136 -32.50 5.51 -55.09
C PRO A 136 -31.15 6.19 -55.36
N TYR A 137 -30.84 7.27 -54.64
CA TYR A 137 -29.54 7.95 -54.74
C TYR A 137 -28.36 7.03 -54.40
N TRP A 138 -28.49 6.18 -53.37
CA TRP A 138 -27.43 5.25 -52.99
C TRP A 138 -27.26 4.14 -54.02
N GLN A 139 -28.35 3.70 -54.65
CA GLN A 139 -28.33 2.72 -55.74
C GLN A 139 -27.63 3.27 -56.99
N ALA A 140 -27.78 4.56 -57.25
CA ALA A 140 -27.10 5.25 -58.35
C ALA A 140 -25.59 5.45 -58.11
N GLN A 141 -25.11 5.33 -56.87
CA GLN A 141 -23.72 5.63 -56.49
C GLN A 141 -23.03 4.41 -55.83
N PRO A 142 -22.79 3.31 -56.57
CA PRO A 142 -22.31 2.05 -56.00
C PRO A 142 -20.93 2.17 -55.33
N PHE A 143 -20.03 3.00 -55.85
CA PHE A 143 -18.69 3.19 -55.27
C PHE A 143 -18.72 3.93 -53.93
N MET A 144 -19.68 4.86 -53.75
CA MET A 144 -19.89 5.52 -52.46
C MET A 144 -20.34 4.48 -51.42
N VAL A 145 -21.33 3.65 -51.74
CA VAL A 145 -21.82 2.59 -50.83
C VAL A 145 -20.71 1.60 -50.50
N LEU A 146 -19.92 1.18 -51.49
CA LEU A 146 -18.77 0.31 -51.28
C LEU A 146 -17.76 0.93 -50.30
N MET A 147 -17.47 2.22 -50.45
CA MET A 147 -16.58 2.96 -49.52
C MET A 147 -17.15 3.00 -48.10
N LEU A 148 -18.45 3.28 -47.93
CA LEU A 148 -19.09 3.28 -46.61
C LEU A 148 -19.06 1.89 -45.95
N VAL A 149 -19.38 0.84 -46.70
CA VAL A 149 -19.28 -0.55 -46.22
C VAL A 149 -17.84 -0.91 -45.83
N ALA A 150 -16.86 -0.54 -46.67
CA ALA A 150 -15.45 -0.77 -46.38
C ALA A 150 -15.01 -0.05 -45.10
N VAL A 151 -15.39 1.21 -44.90
CA VAL A 151 -15.10 1.97 -43.66
C VAL A 151 -15.75 1.30 -42.44
N THR A 152 -17.01 0.87 -42.55
CA THR A 152 -17.75 0.18 -41.47
C THR A 152 -17.15 -1.18 -41.10
N ILE A 153 -16.38 -1.81 -41.98
CA ILE A 153 -15.65 -3.05 -41.68
C ILE A 153 -14.24 -2.75 -41.16
N LEU A 154 -13.46 -1.94 -41.89
CA LEU A 154 -12.05 -1.71 -41.64
C LEU A 154 -11.81 -0.97 -40.32
N VAL A 155 -12.58 0.08 -40.03
CA VAL A 155 -12.36 0.89 -38.82
C VAL A 155 -12.66 0.09 -37.54
N PRO A 156 -13.82 -0.59 -37.40
CA PRO A 156 -14.04 -1.49 -36.26
C PRO A 156 -13.06 -2.66 -36.21
N GLY A 157 -12.66 -3.22 -37.35
CA GLY A 157 -11.66 -4.29 -37.40
C GLY A 157 -10.30 -3.85 -36.83
N TYR A 158 -9.82 -2.67 -37.23
CA TYR A 158 -8.59 -2.09 -36.68
C TYR A 158 -8.72 -1.76 -35.19
N ALA A 159 -9.85 -1.17 -34.78
CA ALA A 159 -10.13 -0.87 -33.38
C ALA A 159 -10.15 -2.13 -32.49
N HIS A 160 -10.68 -3.25 -33.01
CA HIS A 160 -10.66 -4.53 -32.31
C HIS A 160 -9.22 -4.98 -32.02
N ILE A 161 -8.33 -4.92 -33.01
CA ILE A 161 -6.91 -5.30 -32.85
C ILE A 161 -6.24 -4.43 -31.78
N LEU A 162 -6.46 -3.11 -31.82
CA LEU A 162 -5.90 -2.19 -30.83
C LEU A 162 -6.42 -2.48 -29.41
N LEU A 163 -7.72 -2.75 -29.27
CA LEU A 163 -8.33 -3.08 -27.99
C LEU A 163 -7.76 -4.37 -27.40
N VAL A 164 -7.55 -5.40 -28.22
CA VAL A 164 -6.94 -6.67 -27.79
C VAL A 164 -5.50 -6.45 -27.34
N ARG A 165 -4.66 -5.80 -28.17
CA ARG A 165 -3.25 -5.52 -27.82
C ARG A 165 -3.10 -4.69 -26.56
N THR A 166 -3.91 -3.66 -26.41
CA THR A 166 -3.86 -2.79 -25.21
C THR A 166 -4.23 -3.58 -23.96
N ARG A 167 -5.22 -4.46 -24.08
CA ARG A 167 -5.63 -5.33 -22.97
C ARG A 167 -4.55 -6.35 -22.61
N GLU A 168 -3.95 -7.01 -23.59
CA GLU A 168 -2.85 -7.96 -23.38
C GLU A 168 -1.65 -7.29 -22.71
N ALA A 169 -1.23 -6.12 -23.21
CA ALA A 169 -0.14 -5.36 -22.60
C ALA A 169 -0.46 -4.93 -21.15
N SER A 170 -1.70 -4.50 -20.90
CA SER A 170 -2.15 -4.16 -19.54
C SER A 170 -2.18 -5.38 -18.61
N GLU A 171 -2.62 -6.53 -19.10
CA GLU A 171 -2.64 -7.78 -18.34
C GLU A 171 -1.21 -8.25 -18.03
N GLN A 172 -0.30 -8.23 -19.02
CA GLN A 172 1.11 -8.55 -18.84
C GLN A 172 1.80 -7.63 -17.82
N ALA A 173 1.59 -6.32 -17.92
CA ALA A 173 2.13 -5.36 -16.95
C ALA A 173 1.60 -5.63 -15.52
N THR A 174 0.33 -6.00 -15.40
CA THR A 174 -0.27 -6.32 -14.10
C THR A 174 0.29 -7.61 -13.51
N VAL A 175 0.49 -8.64 -14.34
CA VAL A 175 1.10 -9.91 -13.94
C VAL A 175 2.54 -9.69 -13.47
N ALA A 176 3.37 -9.02 -14.27
CA ALA A 176 4.75 -8.72 -13.91
C ALA A 176 4.86 -7.92 -12.60
N THR A 177 3.95 -6.96 -12.38
CA THR A 177 3.89 -6.19 -11.12
C THR A 177 3.58 -7.11 -9.93
N ARG A 178 2.59 -7.99 -10.05
CA ARG A 178 2.21 -8.93 -8.98
C ARG A 178 3.31 -9.95 -8.69
N GLU A 179 4.00 -10.43 -9.71
CA GLU A 179 5.14 -11.35 -9.56
C GLU A 179 6.29 -10.67 -8.83
N LYS A 180 6.64 -9.43 -9.20
CA LYS A 180 7.64 -8.62 -8.50
C LYS A 180 7.29 -8.43 -7.02
N GLU A 181 6.03 -8.11 -6.72
CA GLU A 181 5.55 -7.96 -5.33
C GLU A 181 5.65 -9.26 -4.53
N ARG A 182 5.21 -10.38 -5.11
CA ARG A 182 5.30 -11.70 -4.45
C ARG A 182 6.75 -12.11 -4.20
N PHE A 183 7.63 -11.90 -5.18
CA PHE A 183 9.06 -12.20 -5.04
C PHE A 183 9.68 -11.40 -3.90
N LEU A 184 9.38 -10.10 -3.80
CA LEU A 184 9.89 -9.24 -2.73
C LEU A 184 9.36 -9.66 -1.35
N ALA A 185 8.08 -10.01 -1.25
CA ALA A 185 7.47 -10.48 0.00
C ALA A 185 8.08 -11.81 0.46
N GLN A 186 8.26 -12.77 -0.45
CA GLN A 186 8.87 -14.06 -0.14
C GLN A 186 10.35 -13.89 0.24
N ALA A 187 11.13 -13.11 -0.53
CA ALA A 187 12.51 -12.83 -0.19
C ALA A 187 12.64 -12.14 1.19
N SER A 188 11.71 -11.22 1.53
CA SER A 188 11.67 -10.63 2.88
C SER A 188 11.50 -11.67 3.97
N HIS A 189 10.63 -12.64 3.76
CA HIS A 189 10.34 -13.68 4.72
C HIS A 189 11.57 -14.58 4.91
N ASP A 190 12.09 -15.11 3.81
CA ASP A 190 13.21 -16.05 3.76
C ASP A 190 14.51 -15.44 4.34
N LEU A 191 14.67 -14.11 4.28
CA LEU A 191 15.81 -13.41 4.87
C LEU A 191 15.60 -13.05 6.36
N ARG A 192 14.36 -12.84 6.80
CA ARG A 192 14.06 -12.47 8.18
C ARG A 192 14.24 -13.62 9.15
N GLN A 193 13.85 -14.83 8.75
CA GLN A 193 13.97 -16.04 9.56
C GLN A 193 15.40 -16.33 10.02
N PRO A 194 16.42 -16.44 9.13
CA PRO A 194 17.78 -16.72 9.56
C PRO A 194 18.34 -15.60 10.44
N ILE A 195 18.02 -14.33 10.15
CA ILE A 195 18.44 -13.20 10.98
C ILE A 195 17.85 -13.31 12.39
N HIS A 196 16.58 -13.68 12.51
CA HIS A 196 15.95 -13.88 13.80
C HIS A 196 16.62 -15.01 14.60
N SER A 197 16.85 -16.16 13.97
CA SER A 197 17.51 -17.30 14.63
C SER A 197 18.93 -16.97 15.09
N ILE A 198 19.75 -16.32 14.25
CA ILE A 198 21.10 -15.91 14.63
C ILE A 198 21.04 -14.95 15.83
N GLY A 199 20.06 -14.05 15.89
CA GLY A 199 19.91 -13.09 16.99
C GLY A 199 19.60 -13.79 18.31
N MET A 200 18.72 -14.79 18.27
CA MET A 200 18.36 -15.60 19.42
C MET A 200 19.53 -16.47 19.91
N PHE A 201 20.29 -17.09 19.00
CA PHE A 201 21.51 -17.82 19.37
C PHE A 201 22.59 -16.91 19.95
N THR A 202 22.74 -15.70 19.42
CA THR A 202 23.71 -14.71 19.93
C THR A 202 23.32 -14.25 21.34
N ALA A 203 22.02 -14.05 21.61
CA ALA A 203 21.51 -13.75 22.95
C ALA A 203 21.75 -14.91 23.95
N CYS A 204 21.60 -16.16 23.50
CA CYS A 204 21.96 -17.35 24.27
C CYS A 204 23.48 -17.37 24.54
N LEU A 205 24.33 -17.15 23.55
CA LEU A 205 25.78 -17.13 23.79
C LEU A 205 26.18 -16.04 24.81
N ARG A 206 25.63 -14.84 24.69
CA ARG A 206 25.98 -13.70 25.56
C ARG A 206 25.73 -13.94 27.05
N SER A 207 24.75 -14.78 27.35
CA SER A 207 24.35 -15.08 28.72
C SER A 207 25.15 -16.25 29.33
N SER A 208 26.02 -16.90 28.56
CA SER A 208 26.86 -18.03 28.99
C SER A 208 28.11 -17.56 29.75
N PRO A 209 28.71 -18.42 30.59
CA PRO A 209 29.99 -18.13 31.23
C PRO A 209 31.10 -18.11 30.16
N LEU A 210 31.22 -16.97 29.50
CA LEU A 210 32.21 -16.68 28.47
C LEU A 210 33.40 -15.92 29.09
N GLY A 211 34.60 -16.14 28.56
CA GLY A 211 35.73 -15.26 28.79
C GLY A 211 35.51 -13.89 28.12
N ASP A 212 36.37 -12.93 28.45
CA ASP A 212 36.23 -11.55 27.96
C ASP A 212 36.35 -11.47 26.42
N TYR A 213 37.22 -12.31 25.82
CA TYR A 213 37.42 -12.37 24.38
C TYR A 213 36.20 -12.95 23.64
N GLU A 214 35.64 -14.05 24.13
CA GLU A 214 34.44 -14.66 23.54
C GLU A 214 33.21 -13.76 23.69
N ARG A 215 33.08 -13.05 24.82
CA ARG A 215 32.01 -12.06 25.01
C ARG A 215 32.13 -10.91 24.00
N GLN A 216 33.33 -10.42 23.74
CA GLN A 216 33.58 -9.39 22.74
C GLN A 216 33.25 -9.86 21.32
N LEU A 217 33.56 -11.11 20.97
CA LEU A 217 33.18 -11.72 19.69
C LEU A 217 31.66 -11.82 19.53
N VAL A 218 30.95 -12.25 20.58
CA VAL A 218 29.48 -12.32 20.59
C VAL A 218 28.85 -10.94 20.41
N ASP A 219 29.38 -9.91 21.08
CA ASP A 219 28.90 -8.52 20.93
C ASP A 219 29.15 -7.97 19.50
N ASN A 220 30.23 -8.40 18.84
CA ASN A 220 30.50 -8.04 17.44
C ASN A 220 29.57 -8.77 16.46
N ILE A 221 29.23 -10.03 16.71
CA ILE A 221 28.26 -10.79 15.92
C ILE A 221 26.86 -10.16 16.05
N ASP A 222 26.43 -9.82 17.27
CA ASP A 222 25.13 -9.18 17.53
C ASP A 222 25.00 -7.86 16.77
N ARG A 223 26.06 -7.04 16.80
CA ARG A 223 26.15 -5.77 16.07
C ARG A 223 26.08 -5.96 14.56
N SER A 224 26.83 -6.91 14.03
CA SER A 224 26.86 -7.20 12.59
C SER A 224 25.49 -7.69 12.10
N LEU A 225 24.85 -8.54 12.91
CA LEU A 225 23.51 -9.03 12.63
C LEU A 225 22.46 -7.93 12.69
N HIS A 226 22.55 -7.02 13.66
CA HIS A 226 21.69 -5.85 13.74
C HIS A 226 21.81 -4.96 12.50
N ASN A 227 23.05 -4.70 12.05
CA ASN A 227 23.31 -3.92 10.84
C ASN A 227 22.73 -4.59 9.58
N VAL A 228 22.92 -5.89 9.43
CA VAL A 228 22.36 -6.67 8.30
C VAL A 228 20.82 -6.68 8.35
N SER A 229 20.24 -6.89 9.53
CA SER A 229 18.78 -6.82 9.74
C SER A 229 18.20 -5.46 9.35
N GLN A 230 18.86 -4.38 9.77
CA GLN A 230 18.46 -3.03 9.43
C GLN A 230 18.59 -2.75 7.93
N LEU A 231 19.64 -3.24 7.28
CA LEU A 231 19.81 -3.11 5.83
C LEU A 231 18.72 -3.82 5.04
N PHE A 232 18.39 -5.06 5.41
CA PHE A 232 17.32 -5.80 4.74
C PHE A 232 15.96 -5.14 4.94
N ARG A 233 15.63 -4.78 6.19
CA ARG A 233 14.41 -3.99 6.48
C ARG A 233 14.36 -2.74 5.61
N THR A 234 15.46 -1.98 5.55
CA THR A 234 15.53 -0.76 4.74
C THR A 234 15.29 -1.02 3.25
N ILE A 235 15.93 -2.02 2.65
CA ILE A 235 15.75 -2.33 1.23
C ILE A 235 14.30 -2.73 0.95
N LEU A 236 13.73 -3.56 1.81
CA LEU A 236 12.36 -4.06 1.68
C LEU A 236 11.33 -2.96 1.93
N ASP A 237 11.58 -2.09 2.90
CA ASP A 237 10.78 -0.90 3.17
C ASP A 237 10.81 0.01 1.95
N ILE A 238 11.97 0.30 1.34
CA ILE A 238 12.07 1.12 0.11
C ILE A 238 11.18 0.55 -1.00
N TYR A 239 11.25 -0.76 -1.27
CA TYR A 239 10.43 -1.38 -2.30
C TYR A 239 8.94 -1.43 -1.96
N THR A 240 8.58 -1.57 -0.67
CA THR A 240 7.19 -1.55 -0.22
C THR A 240 6.62 -0.13 -0.28
N LEU A 241 7.44 0.87 0.02
CA LEU A 241 7.13 2.29 -0.06
C LEU A 241 6.94 2.78 -1.50
N ASP A 242 7.70 2.25 -2.46
CA ASP A 242 7.52 2.51 -3.90
C ASP A 242 6.15 2.04 -4.43
N SER A 243 5.57 1.01 -3.82
CA SER A 243 4.27 0.48 -4.25
C SER A 243 3.08 1.36 -3.83
N GLY A 244 3.30 2.39 -2.99
CA GLY A 244 2.23 3.26 -2.48
C GLY A 244 1.27 2.58 -1.50
N LYS A 245 1.63 1.39 -0.98
CA LYS A 245 0.76 0.55 -0.13
C LYS A 245 0.94 0.78 1.37
N VAL A 246 1.91 1.58 1.80
CA VAL A 246 2.12 1.90 3.22
C VAL A 246 1.27 3.12 3.60
N PHE A 247 0.30 2.90 4.48
CA PHE A 247 -0.55 3.94 5.04
C PHE A 247 -0.17 4.18 6.50
N ALA A 248 0.09 5.44 6.88
CA ALA A 248 0.39 5.78 8.27
C ALA A 248 -0.83 5.51 9.18
N LYS A 249 -0.64 4.70 10.23
CA LYS A 249 -1.66 4.47 11.26
C LYS A 249 -1.41 5.44 12.40
N SER A 250 -2.11 6.58 12.35
CA SER A 250 -1.88 7.65 13.32
C SER A 250 -2.53 7.33 14.67
N ASP A 251 -1.73 7.29 15.73
CA ASP A 251 -2.17 7.14 17.12
C ASP A 251 -1.70 8.33 17.99
N VAL A 252 -2.21 8.43 19.22
CA VAL A 252 -1.85 9.48 20.18
C VAL A 252 -0.61 9.05 20.97
N VAL A 253 0.52 9.70 20.67
CA VAL A 253 1.84 9.31 21.18
C VAL A 253 2.39 10.34 22.17
N HIS A 254 2.87 9.89 23.33
CA HIS A 254 3.60 10.73 24.26
C HIS A 254 5.07 10.91 23.83
N LEU A 255 5.40 12.05 23.22
CA LEU A 255 6.73 12.31 22.65
C LEU A 255 7.87 12.12 23.66
N GLY A 256 7.69 12.55 24.91
CA GLY A 256 8.73 12.42 25.92
C GLY A 256 9.09 10.98 26.28
N GLU A 257 8.12 10.06 26.29
CA GLU A 257 8.35 8.66 26.65
C GLU A 257 9.06 7.97 25.48
N MET A 258 8.54 8.15 24.26
CA MET A 258 9.15 7.65 23.03
C MET A 258 10.62 8.10 22.88
N LEU A 259 10.91 9.39 23.02
CA LEU A 259 12.28 9.90 22.85
C LEU A 259 13.23 9.39 23.95
N ASN A 260 12.73 9.22 25.18
CA ASN A 260 13.51 8.63 26.26
C ASN A 260 13.78 7.14 26.03
N GLU A 261 12.80 6.38 25.54
CA GLU A 261 12.98 4.96 25.18
C GLU A 261 14.02 4.80 24.07
N ILE A 262 13.93 5.61 23.01
CA ILE A 262 14.94 5.62 21.93
C ILE A 262 16.32 5.95 22.50
N ALA A 263 16.44 6.97 23.34
CA ALA A 263 17.72 7.32 23.94
C ALA A 263 18.28 6.20 24.84
N GLN A 264 17.43 5.56 25.65
CA GLN A 264 17.82 4.42 26.49
C GLN A 264 18.35 3.27 25.64
N GLN A 265 17.66 2.92 24.55
CA GLN A 265 18.09 1.86 23.62
C GLN A 265 19.46 2.14 22.98
N ASN A 266 19.85 3.41 22.82
CA ASN A 266 21.12 3.80 22.21
C ASN A 266 22.22 4.15 23.23
N THR A 267 21.99 3.95 24.53
CA THR A 267 22.96 4.31 25.58
C THR A 267 24.29 3.58 25.40
N ALA A 268 24.26 2.30 25.04
CA ALA A 268 25.48 1.53 24.79
C ALA A 268 26.24 2.10 23.58
N ALA A 269 25.56 2.29 22.44
CA ALA A 269 26.15 2.85 21.23
C ALA A 269 26.76 4.25 21.48
N ALA A 270 26.07 5.10 22.24
CA ALA A 270 26.57 6.42 22.61
C ALA A 270 27.84 6.32 23.47
N ARG A 271 27.88 5.42 24.48
CA ARG A 271 29.08 5.18 25.29
C ARG A 271 30.27 4.70 24.45
N TRP A 272 30.04 3.79 23.52
CA TRP A 272 31.09 3.30 22.61
C TRP A 272 31.64 4.40 21.70
N ALA A 273 30.80 5.36 21.30
CA ALA A 273 31.19 6.49 20.48
C ALA A 273 31.74 7.69 21.29
N GLY A 274 31.84 7.59 22.63
CA GLY A 274 32.23 8.71 23.50
C GLY A 274 31.19 9.83 23.57
N VAL A 275 29.96 9.59 23.12
CA VAL A 275 28.90 10.60 22.99
C VAL A 275 28.04 10.67 24.25
N GLU A 276 27.88 11.89 24.78
CA GLU A 276 26.88 12.17 25.79
C GLU A 276 25.51 12.44 25.13
N LEU A 277 24.59 11.49 25.26
CA LEU A 277 23.23 11.61 24.73
C LEU A 277 22.30 12.29 25.74
N ARG A 278 21.75 13.45 25.37
CA ARG A 278 20.84 14.24 26.23
C ARG A 278 19.45 14.37 25.59
N VAL A 279 18.41 14.02 26.32
CA VAL A 279 17.01 14.26 25.91
C VAL A 279 16.42 15.37 26.77
N ARG A 280 15.86 16.42 26.14
CA ARG A 280 15.13 17.46 26.89
C ARG A 280 13.77 16.92 27.31
N PRO A 281 13.41 17.00 28.61
CA PRO A 281 12.10 16.55 29.08
C PRO A 281 10.95 17.20 28.31
N CYS A 282 10.00 16.39 27.87
CA CYS A 282 8.84 16.81 27.09
C CYS A 282 7.59 16.10 27.61
N ARG A 283 6.52 16.85 27.87
CA ARG A 283 5.19 16.32 28.28
C ARG A 283 4.14 16.68 27.24
N ARG A 284 4.41 16.33 25.98
CA ARG A 284 3.57 16.67 24.82
C ARG A 284 3.10 15.40 24.13
N TRP A 285 1.89 15.47 23.59
CA TRP A 285 1.27 14.39 22.85
C TRP A 285 1.07 14.81 21.40
N VAL A 286 1.28 13.87 20.48
CA VAL A 286 1.08 14.10 19.05
C VAL A 286 0.25 12.99 18.43
N ARG A 287 -0.50 13.32 17.37
CA ARG A 287 -1.15 12.32 16.53
C ARG A 287 -0.22 11.93 15.39
N VAL A 288 0.33 10.72 15.42
CA VAL A 288 1.30 10.22 14.43
C VAL A 288 1.41 8.70 14.51
N ASP A 289 1.89 8.06 13.46
CA ASP A 289 2.32 6.66 13.54
C ASP A 289 3.60 6.55 14.36
N ALA A 290 3.50 5.86 15.51
CA ALA A 290 4.58 5.77 16.48
C ALA A 290 5.81 5.05 15.92
N THR A 291 5.59 3.98 15.17
CA THR A 291 6.66 3.12 14.61
C THR A 291 7.43 3.87 13.53
N LEU A 292 6.72 4.53 12.62
CA LEU A 292 7.36 5.31 11.56
C LEU A 292 8.13 6.51 12.14
N LEU A 293 7.56 7.23 13.10
CA LEU A 293 8.24 8.36 13.73
C LEU A 293 9.49 7.91 14.52
N ALA A 294 9.39 6.82 15.30
CA ALA A 294 10.52 6.26 16.03
C ALA A 294 11.63 5.84 15.06
N THR A 295 11.28 5.24 13.92
CA THR A 295 12.21 4.85 12.87
C THR A 295 12.94 6.06 12.28
N MET A 296 12.23 7.17 12.05
CA MET A 296 12.86 8.41 11.60
C MET A 296 13.88 8.94 12.62
N VAL A 297 13.48 9.04 13.88
CA VAL A 297 14.36 9.55 14.96
C VAL A 297 15.56 8.63 15.17
N GLN A 298 15.38 7.31 15.12
CA GLN A 298 16.46 6.32 15.24
C GLN A 298 17.49 6.45 14.11
N ASN A 299 17.06 6.64 12.86
CA ASN A 299 17.97 6.84 11.73
C ASN A 299 18.76 8.15 11.85
N ILE A 300 18.10 9.23 12.31
CA ILE A 300 18.76 10.52 12.56
C ILE A 300 19.78 10.39 13.71
N LEU A 301 19.39 9.77 14.82
CA LEU A 301 20.25 9.56 15.99
C LEU A 301 21.45 8.68 15.66
N SER A 302 21.24 7.58 14.93
CA SER A 302 22.33 6.70 14.49
C SER A 302 23.38 7.46 13.66
N ASN A 303 22.94 8.34 12.75
CA ASN A 303 23.85 9.22 12.02
C ASN A 303 24.59 10.19 12.96
N ALA A 304 23.91 10.80 13.93
CA ALA A 304 24.54 11.70 14.89
C ALA A 304 25.64 11.00 15.71
N LEU A 305 25.36 9.81 16.27
CA LEU A 305 26.34 9.04 17.04
C LEU A 305 27.55 8.61 16.19
N LYS A 306 27.32 8.37 14.91
CA LYS A 306 28.35 7.91 13.96
C LYS A 306 29.26 9.03 13.47
N TYR A 307 28.74 10.23 13.24
CA TYR A 307 29.47 11.35 12.64
C TYR A 307 29.88 12.45 13.63
N ALA A 308 29.48 12.32 14.90
CA ALA A 308 29.88 13.21 15.98
C ALA A 308 30.45 12.44 17.20
N PRO A 309 31.47 11.55 17.01
CA PRO A 309 32.10 10.87 18.14
C PRO A 309 32.68 11.91 19.12
N ASP A 310 32.73 11.55 20.40
CA ASP A 310 33.24 12.39 21.52
C ASP A 310 32.51 13.72 21.74
N HIS A 311 31.43 13.98 21.01
CA HIS A 311 30.65 15.21 21.10
C HIS A 311 29.22 14.94 21.60
N PRO A 312 28.62 15.84 22.40
CA PRO A 312 27.27 15.63 22.92
C PRO A 312 26.21 15.72 21.82
N VAL A 313 25.19 14.87 21.91
CA VAL A 313 24.02 14.88 21.03
C VAL A 313 22.79 15.26 21.85
N LEU A 314 22.01 16.23 21.38
CA LEU A 314 20.83 16.76 22.04
C LEU A 314 19.57 16.45 21.24
N ILE A 315 18.60 15.79 21.87
CA ILE A 315 17.26 15.59 21.34
C ILE A 315 16.30 16.54 22.05
N GLY A 316 15.54 17.32 21.28
CA GLY A 316 14.60 18.29 21.83
C GLY A 316 13.31 18.40 21.03
N VAL A 317 12.24 18.84 21.70
CA VAL A 317 10.96 19.15 21.09
C VAL A 317 10.70 20.65 21.22
N ARG A 318 10.29 21.30 20.12
CA ARG A 318 9.92 22.73 20.09
C ARG A 318 8.57 22.90 19.41
N ARG A 319 7.88 23.99 19.72
CA ARG A 319 6.73 24.46 18.95
C ARG A 319 7.22 25.25 17.74
N SER A 320 6.63 24.97 16.58
CA SER A 320 6.87 25.70 15.34
C SER A 320 5.52 26.12 14.73
N LYS A 321 5.56 26.99 13.72
CA LYS A 321 4.36 27.31 12.93
C LYS A 321 3.87 26.04 12.25
N GLY A 322 2.70 25.54 12.65
CA GLY A 322 2.09 24.32 12.10
C GLY A 322 2.20 23.06 12.97
N GLY A 323 2.70 23.15 14.21
CA GLY A 323 2.67 22.03 15.17
C GLY A 323 3.93 21.93 16.03
N LEU A 324 4.22 20.72 16.51
CA LEU A 324 5.46 20.40 17.19
C LEU A 324 6.54 19.98 16.18
N SER A 325 7.79 20.18 16.59
CA SER A 325 8.97 19.74 15.86
C SER A 325 9.95 19.03 16.77
N ILE A 326 10.49 17.92 16.31
CA ILE A 326 11.57 17.17 16.98
C ILE A 326 12.87 17.56 16.30
N SER A 327 13.89 17.92 17.07
CA SER A 327 15.22 18.26 16.57
C SER A 327 16.27 17.39 17.24
N VAL A 328 17.17 16.82 16.44
CA VAL A 328 18.39 16.16 16.89
C VAL A 328 19.56 17.03 16.48
N HIS A 329 20.31 17.49 17.46
CA HIS A 329 21.48 18.35 17.27
C HIS A 329 22.74 17.58 17.65
N ASP A 330 23.71 17.52 16.74
CA ASP A 330 25.06 17.05 17.01
C ASP A 330 26.10 18.16 16.80
N ARG A 331 27.30 17.95 17.34
CA ARG A 331 28.46 18.83 17.15
C ARG A 331 29.58 18.12 16.39
N GLY A 332 29.21 17.26 15.44
CA GLY A 332 30.18 16.51 14.64
C GLY A 332 30.85 17.37 13.57
N ARG A 333 31.48 16.68 12.60
CA ARG A 333 32.18 17.31 11.47
C ARG A 333 31.34 18.18 10.55
N GLY A 334 30.00 18.11 10.66
CA GLY A 334 29.08 18.79 9.77
C GLY A 334 29.13 18.29 8.32
N ILE A 335 28.36 18.94 7.46
CA ILE A 335 28.15 18.60 6.05
C ILE A 335 28.39 19.87 5.23
N ALA A 336 29.26 19.78 4.23
CA ALA A 336 29.50 20.89 3.30
C ALA A 336 28.22 21.22 2.51
N ALA A 337 28.01 22.52 2.22
CA ALA A 337 26.78 23.01 1.59
C ALA A 337 26.47 22.34 0.24
N GLU A 338 27.50 21.95 -0.52
CA GLU A 338 27.36 21.24 -1.79
C GLU A 338 26.75 19.84 -1.67
N HIS A 339 26.86 19.20 -0.51
CA HIS A 339 26.34 17.86 -0.26
C HIS A 339 24.92 17.87 0.29
N LEU A 340 24.49 18.95 0.96
CA LEU A 340 23.17 19.06 1.59
C LEU A 340 21.97 18.73 0.67
N PRO A 341 21.95 19.09 -0.64
CA PRO A 341 20.85 18.69 -1.52
C PRO A 341 20.77 17.17 -1.75
N ARG A 342 21.91 16.48 -1.60
CA ARG A 342 22.10 15.08 -2.01
C ARG A 342 22.18 14.10 -0.84
N VAL A 343 22.34 14.56 0.40
CA VAL A 343 22.48 13.67 1.57
C VAL A 343 21.26 12.77 1.83
N CYS A 344 20.11 13.08 1.24
CA CYS A 344 18.91 12.23 1.27
C CYS A 344 18.73 11.37 0.00
N GLU A 345 19.68 11.37 -0.94
CA GLU A 345 19.71 10.45 -2.08
C GLU A 345 20.15 9.06 -1.62
N GLU A 346 19.59 8.03 -2.25
CA GLU A 346 19.93 6.65 -1.94
C GLU A 346 21.38 6.34 -2.32
N PHE A 347 22.07 5.60 -1.44
CA PHE A 347 23.48 5.19 -1.61
C PHE A 347 24.49 6.35 -1.70
N TYR A 348 24.04 7.59 -1.50
CA TYR A 348 24.91 8.75 -1.54
C TYR A 348 25.76 8.81 -0.26
N ARG A 349 27.08 8.86 -0.44
CA ARG A 349 28.06 8.99 0.64
C ARG A 349 29.13 9.99 0.27
N ILE A 350 29.45 10.86 1.22
CA ILE A 350 30.62 11.73 1.15
C ILE A 350 31.83 10.85 1.48
N ARG A 351 32.77 10.72 0.55
CA ARG A 351 33.99 9.92 0.74
C ARG A 351 35.14 10.85 1.12
N HIS A 352 35.50 10.92 2.40
CA HIS A 352 36.75 11.57 2.81
C HIS A 352 37.90 10.56 2.93
N ALA A 353 39.14 11.02 2.76
CA ALA A 353 40.34 10.19 2.89
C ALA A 353 40.52 9.57 4.30
N ARG A 354 39.84 10.12 5.32
CA ARG A 354 39.79 9.62 6.71
C ARG A 354 38.61 8.67 7.02
N ASP A 355 37.71 8.41 6.06
CA ASP A 355 36.50 7.60 6.28
C ASP A 355 36.68 6.08 6.09
N LYS A 356 37.93 5.57 6.05
CA LYS A 356 38.19 4.14 5.83
C LYS A 356 37.50 3.22 6.85
N ASP A 357 37.16 3.74 8.04
CA ASP A 357 36.58 2.97 9.15
C ASP A 357 35.09 3.28 9.44
N VAL A 358 34.42 4.09 8.62
CA VAL A 358 33.05 4.57 8.89
C VAL A 358 32.01 3.71 8.14
N GLU A 359 31.57 2.61 8.74
CA GLU A 359 30.64 1.60 8.16
C GLU A 359 29.21 2.13 7.91
N GLY A 360 28.65 1.96 6.71
CA GLY A 360 27.22 2.22 6.42
C GLY A 360 26.87 2.38 4.94
N VAL A 361 25.64 2.03 4.55
CA VAL A 361 25.23 1.93 3.13
C VAL A 361 24.70 3.25 2.54
N GLY A 362 24.41 4.25 3.37
CA GLY A 362 23.94 5.56 2.90
C GLY A 362 22.43 5.63 2.64
N LEU A 363 21.64 4.85 3.39
CA LEU A 363 20.18 4.79 3.23
C LEU A 363 19.40 5.47 4.38
N GLY A 364 20.03 5.71 5.53
CA GLY A 364 19.30 6.19 6.72
C GLY A 364 18.54 7.50 6.49
N LEU A 365 19.13 8.45 5.77
CA LEU A 365 18.49 9.75 5.51
C LEU A 365 17.49 9.73 4.34
N SER A 366 17.65 8.81 3.38
CA SER A 366 16.68 8.59 2.32
C SER A 366 15.39 7.93 2.86
N ILE A 367 15.50 7.01 3.81
CA ILE A 367 14.36 6.46 4.57
C ILE A 367 13.63 7.59 5.29
N VAL A 368 14.37 8.42 6.03
CA VAL A 368 13.82 9.55 6.78
C VAL A 368 13.05 10.49 5.84
N LYS A 369 13.60 10.83 4.67
CA LYS A 369 12.91 11.60 3.63
C LYS A 369 11.61 10.91 3.16
N ARG A 370 11.63 9.59 2.97
CA ARG A 370 10.45 8.87 2.49
C ARG A 370 9.34 8.75 3.54
N LEU A 371 9.70 8.42 4.77
CA LEU A 371 8.79 8.40 5.91
C LEU A 371 8.14 9.76 6.13
N SER A 372 8.86 10.86 5.86
CA SER A 372 8.30 12.20 5.94
C SER A 372 7.12 12.43 4.98
N GLN A 373 7.20 11.87 3.78
CA GLN A 373 6.14 11.98 2.77
C GLN A 373 4.90 11.18 3.19
N ILE A 374 5.09 9.99 3.77
CA ILE A 374 4.00 9.13 4.26
C ILE A 374 3.28 9.78 5.44
N LEU A 375 4.05 10.31 6.39
CA LEU A 375 3.51 10.96 7.59
C LEU A 375 2.98 12.38 7.32
N GLY A 376 3.24 12.93 6.13
CA GLY A 376 2.89 14.33 5.81
C GLY A 376 3.69 15.37 6.62
N VAL A 377 4.86 15.00 7.14
CA VAL A 377 5.74 15.88 7.93
C VAL A 377 6.86 16.44 7.07
N LYS A 378 7.44 17.58 7.46
CA LYS A 378 8.56 18.20 6.74
C LYS A 378 9.87 17.95 7.45
N ILE A 379 10.94 17.73 6.69
CA ILE A 379 12.29 17.58 7.23
C ILE A 379 13.15 18.74 6.79
N ASN A 380 13.91 19.29 7.73
CA ASN A 380 14.95 20.27 7.49
C ASN A 380 16.29 19.75 8.02
N ILE A 381 17.36 19.98 7.27
CA ILE A 381 18.73 19.62 7.65
C ILE A 381 19.57 20.88 7.55
N GLU A 382 20.07 21.34 8.68
CA GLU A 382 20.96 22.48 8.79
C GLU A 382 22.32 21.97 9.26
N SER A 383 23.37 22.25 8.51
CA SER A 383 24.72 21.82 8.87
C SER A 383 25.74 22.82 8.39
N GLU A 384 26.79 22.98 9.19
CA GLU A 384 27.97 23.77 8.87
C GLU A 384 29.21 22.93 9.22
N VAL A 385 30.21 22.94 8.32
CA VAL A 385 31.44 22.17 8.49
C VAL A 385 32.10 22.55 9.83
N ASP A 386 32.53 21.53 10.57
CA ASP A 386 33.12 21.61 11.91
C ASP A 386 32.24 22.26 13.00
N ARG A 387 30.95 22.51 12.72
CA ARG A 387 29.97 23.01 13.69
C ARG A 387 28.87 22.01 14.04
N GLY A 388 28.71 20.96 13.24
CA GLY A 388 27.76 19.88 13.45
C GLY A 388 26.54 19.91 12.54
N THR A 389 25.59 19.04 12.82
CA THR A 389 24.35 18.91 12.05
C THR A 389 23.14 18.99 12.96
N THR A 390 22.09 19.66 12.47
CA THR A 390 20.77 19.68 13.07
C THR A 390 19.79 19.11 12.06
N VAL A 391 19.10 18.04 12.44
CA VAL A 391 17.98 17.49 11.65
C VAL A 391 16.69 17.72 12.42
N THR A 392 15.73 18.37 11.77
CA THR A 392 14.44 18.73 12.37
C THR A 392 13.28 18.12 11.59
N ILE A 393 12.39 17.44 12.30
CA ILE A 393 11.09 16.94 11.81
C ILE A 393 10.02 17.95 12.24
N HIS A 394 9.29 18.54 11.30
CA HIS A 394 8.25 19.55 11.52
C HIS A 394 6.85 19.05 11.16
N GLY A 395 5.82 19.66 11.74
CA GLY A 395 4.43 19.45 11.36
C GLY A 395 3.75 18.32 12.12
N LEU A 396 4.24 17.99 13.33
CA LEU A 396 3.57 17.04 14.20
C LEU A 396 2.35 17.70 14.85
N GLU A 397 1.15 17.17 14.61
CA GLU A 397 -0.10 17.68 15.19
C GLU A 397 -0.09 17.48 16.71
N GLU A 398 -0.05 18.56 17.49
CA GLU A 398 -0.17 18.51 18.95
C GLU A 398 -1.62 18.18 19.35
N VAL A 399 -1.80 17.15 20.18
CA VAL A 399 -3.11 16.75 20.71
C VAL A 399 -3.10 16.75 22.24
N SER A 400 -4.29 16.75 22.84
CA SER A 400 -4.44 16.62 24.29
C SER A 400 -4.09 15.21 24.76
N ALA A 401 -3.60 15.10 26.00
CA ALA A 401 -3.31 13.81 26.61
C ALA A 401 -4.59 12.94 26.68
N PRO A 402 -4.53 11.64 26.33
CA PRO A 402 -5.64 10.73 26.53
C PRO A 402 -5.89 10.53 28.04
N VAL A 403 -7.16 10.48 28.43
CA VAL A 403 -7.57 10.25 29.82
C VAL A 403 -7.49 8.74 30.10
N GLN A 404 -6.34 8.24 30.56
CA GLN A 404 -6.22 6.86 31.07
C GLN A 404 -5.37 6.74 32.35
N ARG A 405 -5.88 5.89 33.26
CA ARG A 405 -5.32 5.56 34.58
C ARG A 405 -3.97 4.85 34.45
N VAL A 406 -2.94 5.44 35.04
CA VAL A 406 -1.60 4.84 35.14
C VAL A 406 -1.64 3.58 36.01
N ARG A 407 -1.19 2.44 35.46
CA ARG A 407 -0.66 1.34 36.26
C ARG A 407 0.71 0.95 35.71
N LYS A 408 1.77 1.25 36.46
CA LYS A 408 3.10 0.65 36.29
C LYS A 408 3.58 0.12 37.64
N LYS A 409 4.01 -1.14 37.66
CA LYS A 409 5.02 -1.67 38.59
C LYS A 409 5.90 -2.64 37.80
N PRO A 410 7.24 -2.62 37.93
CA PRO A 410 8.10 -3.64 37.37
C PRO A 410 8.14 -4.85 38.31
N LEU A 411 8.03 -6.05 37.75
CA LEU A 411 8.07 -7.32 38.47
C LEU A 411 9.33 -8.11 38.05
N GLY A 412 10.06 -8.57 39.06
CA GLY A 412 11.48 -8.97 39.01
C GLY A 412 11.78 -10.36 38.42
N ASP A 413 13.07 -10.68 38.40
CA ASP A 413 13.70 -11.76 37.64
C ASP A 413 13.21 -13.21 37.90
N SER A 414 12.38 -13.49 38.91
CA SER A 414 12.02 -14.86 39.34
C SER A 414 10.66 -15.39 38.85
N LEU A 415 9.95 -14.65 37.98
CA LEU A 415 8.54 -14.90 37.63
C LEU A 415 8.31 -15.71 36.35
N LEU A 416 9.33 -16.34 35.77
CA LEU A 416 9.15 -17.26 34.63
C LEU A 416 9.63 -18.69 34.91
N LYS A 417 10.27 -18.91 36.06
CA LYS A 417 10.77 -20.23 36.46
C LYS A 417 9.61 -21.22 36.65
N GLY A 418 9.69 -22.38 36.01
CA GLY A 418 8.71 -23.48 36.05
C GLY A 418 7.45 -23.27 35.21
N VAL A 419 7.38 -22.23 34.37
CA VAL A 419 6.21 -22.01 33.49
C VAL A 419 6.28 -22.96 32.31
N ARG A 420 5.19 -23.70 32.04
CA ARG A 420 5.10 -24.60 30.88
C ARG A 420 4.63 -23.83 29.65
N ILE A 421 5.48 -23.73 28.63
CA ILE A 421 5.19 -22.98 27.40
C ILE A 421 5.06 -23.95 26.24
N CYS A 422 3.93 -23.89 25.53
CA CYS A 422 3.79 -24.53 24.23
C CYS A 422 4.24 -23.55 23.15
N LEU A 423 5.37 -23.84 22.49
CA LEU A 423 5.93 -23.03 21.42
C LEU A 423 5.64 -23.69 20.06
N VAL A 424 4.99 -22.95 19.17
CA VAL A 424 4.62 -23.41 17.82
C VAL A 424 5.25 -22.50 16.77
N GLU A 425 6.15 -23.03 15.95
CA GLU A 425 6.87 -22.30 14.90
C GLU A 425 7.22 -23.27 13.78
N ASP A 426 7.00 -22.88 12.51
CA ASP A 426 7.23 -23.74 11.34
C ASP A 426 8.73 -23.88 11.00
N ASP A 427 9.49 -22.81 11.19
CA ASP A 427 10.94 -22.74 11.02
C ASP A 427 11.68 -23.37 12.20
N ASN A 428 12.43 -24.43 11.92
CA ASN A 428 13.14 -25.20 12.94
C ASN A 428 14.24 -24.41 13.65
N ASN A 429 14.91 -23.48 12.97
CA ASN A 429 15.97 -22.67 13.58
C ASN A 429 15.38 -21.63 14.53
N VAL A 430 14.27 -20.98 14.13
CA VAL A 430 13.54 -20.05 15.00
C VAL A 430 12.94 -20.79 16.20
N LEU A 431 12.36 -21.97 15.98
CA LEU A 431 11.81 -22.82 17.03
C LEU A 431 12.86 -23.18 18.09
N MET A 432 14.01 -23.71 17.66
CA MET A 432 15.09 -24.11 18.55
C MET A 432 15.69 -22.91 19.30
N ALA A 433 15.90 -21.78 18.62
CA ALA A 433 16.51 -20.62 19.25
C ALA A 433 15.58 -19.95 20.27
N THR A 434 14.27 -19.93 20.00
CA THR A 434 13.26 -19.43 20.93
C THR A 434 13.08 -20.38 22.12
N ALA A 435 13.06 -21.70 21.90
CA ALA A 435 13.01 -22.69 22.97
C ALA A 435 14.22 -22.55 23.91
N ALA A 436 15.43 -22.49 23.37
CA ALA A 436 16.66 -22.34 24.16
C ALA A 436 16.66 -21.07 25.02
N LEU A 437 16.13 -19.95 24.51
CA LEU A 437 15.99 -18.72 25.27
C LEU A 437 15.00 -18.86 26.44
N LEU A 438 13.84 -19.48 26.19
CA LEU A 438 12.80 -19.69 27.19
C LEU A 438 13.23 -20.67 28.29
N GLU A 439 13.86 -21.79 27.91
CA GLU A 439 14.43 -22.76 28.85
C GLU A 439 15.47 -22.11 29.76
N ARG A 440 16.27 -21.20 29.21
CA ARG A 440 17.24 -20.43 29.99
C ARG A 440 16.62 -19.49 31.01
N TRP A 441 15.43 -18.96 30.74
CA TRP A 441 14.65 -18.22 31.73
C TRP A 441 14.00 -19.12 32.79
N GLY A 442 14.21 -20.44 32.68
CA GLY A 442 13.71 -21.45 33.59
C GLY A 442 12.32 -21.96 33.24
N CYS A 443 11.82 -21.70 32.03
CA CYS A 443 10.55 -22.25 31.54
C CYS A 443 10.72 -23.73 31.11
N GLU A 444 9.65 -24.50 31.16
CA GLU A 444 9.56 -25.84 30.56
C GLU A 444 8.91 -25.68 29.17
N VAL A 445 9.64 -25.95 28.10
CA VAL A 445 9.18 -25.65 26.73
C VAL A 445 8.81 -26.93 25.99
N GLN A 446 7.58 -27.02 25.50
CA GLN A 446 7.16 -28.03 24.54
C GLN A 446 7.12 -27.39 23.15
N THR A 447 7.94 -27.90 22.23
CA THR A 447 8.06 -27.37 20.86
C THR A 447 7.19 -28.14 19.88
N ALA A 448 6.57 -27.45 18.94
CA ALA A 448 5.80 -28.02 17.84
C ALA A 448 6.03 -27.25 16.54
N ARG A 449 5.93 -27.95 15.41
CA ARG A 449 6.07 -27.36 14.07
C ARG A 449 4.76 -27.09 13.35
N SER A 450 3.66 -27.61 13.88
CA SER A 450 2.33 -27.41 13.33
C SER A 450 1.27 -27.57 14.43
N ALA A 451 0.07 -27.07 14.14
CA ALA A 451 -1.08 -27.12 15.05
C ALA A 451 -1.73 -28.51 15.17
N GLN A 452 -1.39 -29.46 14.30
CA GLN A 452 -2.19 -30.65 14.08
C GLN A 452 -1.88 -31.76 15.11
N GLY A 453 -2.90 -32.19 15.86
CA GLY A 453 -2.77 -33.26 16.86
C GLY A 453 -2.04 -32.86 18.14
N LEU A 454 -1.90 -31.55 18.41
CA LEU A 454 -1.18 -31.06 19.58
C LEU A 454 -2.04 -31.15 20.85
N ILE A 455 -1.72 -32.09 21.73
CA ILE A 455 -2.27 -32.17 23.09
C ILE A 455 -1.11 -31.88 24.05
N THR A 456 -1.20 -30.77 24.78
CA THR A 456 -0.12 -30.27 25.64
C THR A 456 -0.67 -29.72 26.97
N ASP A 457 0.00 -30.04 28.08
CA ASP A 457 -0.29 -29.44 29.38
C ASP A 457 0.56 -28.18 29.57
N CYS A 458 0.17 -27.09 28.90
CA CYS A 458 0.87 -25.80 28.96
C CYS A 458 0.09 -24.75 29.78
N ASP A 459 0.85 -23.76 30.26
CA ASP A 459 0.39 -22.59 30.98
C ASP A 459 0.28 -21.35 30.07
N ILE A 460 1.08 -21.29 29.00
CA ILE A 460 1.09 -20.22 27.99
C ILE A 460 1.34 -20.84 26.61
N ILE A 461 0.65 -20.33 25.59
CA ILE A 461 0.90 -20.65 24.18
C ILE A 461 1.70 -19.52 23.54
N VAL A 462 2.77 -19.84 22.82
CA VAL A 462 3.50 -18.91 21.94
C VAL A 462 3.45 -19.51 20.54
N ALA A 463 2.77 -18.85 19.60
CA ALA A 463 2.59 -19.36 18.25
C ALA A 463 3.03 -18.34 17.20
N ASP A 464 3.73 -18.78 16.16
CA ASP A 464 3.86 -17.98 14.95
C ASP A 464 2.50 -17.83 14.27
N TYR A 465 2.23 -16.67 13.68
CA TYR A 465 1.02 -16.42 12.91
C TYR A 465 1.00 -17.25 11.62
N ASP A 466 2.14 -17.37 10.94
CA ASP A 466 2.28 -18.01 9.64
C ASP A 466 2.84 -19.43 9.76
N LEU A 467 2.02 -20.42 10.14
CA LEU A 467 2.42 -21.83 10.32
C LEU A 467 2.36 -22.68 9.03
N GLY A 468 2.57 -22.06 7.86
CA GLY A 468 2.51 -22.72 6.55
C GLY A 468 1.11 -22.78 5.91
N THR A 469 0.85 -23.80 5.08
CA THR A 469 -0.28 -23.81 4.14
C THR A 469 -1.61 -24.34 4.68
N ALA A 470 -1.64 -24.95 5.88
CA ALA A 470 -2.80 -25.70 6.38
C ALA A 470 -3.51 -25.09 7.60
N ALA A 471 -2.84 -24.21 8.36
CA ALA A 471 -3.40 -23.55 9.54
C ALA A 471 -2.60 -22.28 9.86
N ASN A 472 -3.26 -21.27 10.42
CA ASN A 472 -2.59 -20.09 10.98
C ASN A 472 -2.39 -20.24 12.50
N GLY A 473 -1.58 -19.36 13.11
CA GLY A 473 -1.32 -19.38 14.56
C GLY A 473 -2.57 -19.24 15.44
N LEU A 474 -3.62 -18.61 14.91
CA LEU A 474 -4.92 -18.44 15.56
C LEU A 474 -5.65 -19.78 15.69
N ASP A 475 -5.76 -20.51 14.58
CA ASP A 475 -6.33 -21.86 14.54
C ASP A 475 -5.61 -22.78 15.53
N CYS A 476 -4.29 -22.62 15.65
CA CYS A 476 -3.48 -23.37 16.61
C CYS A 476 -3.88 -23.07 18.06
N ILE A 477 -4.02 -21.79 18.41
CA ILE A 477 -4.41 -21.35 19.75
C ILE A 477 -5.81 -21.88 20.09
N GLU A 478 -6.77 -21.76 19.16
CA GLU A 478 -8.13 -22.24 19.35
C GLU A 478 -8.18 -23.76 19.55
N ASN A 479 -7.43 -24.53 18.75
CA ASN A 479 -7.36 -25.98 18.89
C ASN A 479 -6.80 -26.41 20.25
N ILE A 480 -5.74 -25.75 20.72
CA ILE A 480 -5.15 -26.05 22.04
C ILE A 480 -6.13 -25.67 23.16
N ARG A 481 -6.80 -24.51 23.08
CA ARG A 481 -7.81 -24.08 24.05
C ARG A 481 -8.99 -25.04 24.09
N ALA A 482 -9.49 -25.50 22.95
CA ALA A 482 -10.56 -26.47 22.84
C ALA A 482 -10.18 -27.83 23.45
N ALA A 483 -8.97 -28.32 23.17
CA ALA A 483 -8.46 -29.57 23.75
C ALA A 483 -8.26 -29.49 25.28
N ARG A 484 -7.96 -28.29 25.79
CA ARG A 484 -7.72 -28.04 27.21
C ARG A 484 -8.99 -27.74 28.01
N GLY A 485 -10.04 -27.29 27.35
CA GLY A 485 -11.30 -26.92 27.99
C GLY A 485 -11.25 -25.59 28.76
N TRP A 486 -10.22 -24.76 28.54
CA TRP A 486 -10.11 -23.41 29.14
C TRP A 486 -9.30 -22.47 28.25
N ASP A 487 -9.46 -21.16 28.47
CA ASP A 487 -8.86 -20.09 27.66
C ASP A 487 -7.38 -19.87 28.04
N VAL A 488 -6.50 -20.76 27.59
CA VAL A 488 -5.06 -20.68 27.84
C VAL A 488 -4.51 -19.33 27.34
N PRO A 489 -3.76 -18.57 28.16
CA PRO A 489 -3.13 -17.33 27.74
C PRO A 489 -2.21 -17.56 26.53
N ALA A 490 -2.34 -16.71 25.51
CA ALA A 490 -1.63 -16.89 24.25
C ALA A 490 -0.92 -15.62 23.77
N LEU A 491 0.19 -15.84 23.08
CA LEU A 491 1.02 -14.84 22.44
C LEU A 491 1.25 -15.24 20.98
N ILE A 492 0.83 -14.40 20.05
CA ILE A 492 1.17 -14.54 18.63
C ILE A 492 2.44 -13.77 18.35
N VAL A 493 3.38 -14.43 17.70
CA VAL A 493 4.54 -13.80 17.08
C VAL A 493 4.27 -13.74 15.58
N THR A 494 4.51 -12.62 14.91
CA THR A 494 4.16 -12.48 13.49
C THR A 494 5.21 -11.73 12.70
N GLY A 495 5.45 -12.16 11.46
CA GLY A 495 6.15 -11.35 10.47
C GLY A 495 5.27 -10.31 9.76
N ARG A 496 3.95 -10.33 9.97
CA ARG A 496 3.02 -9.41 9.33
C ARG A 496 2.83 -8.14 10.14
N GLU A 497 2.15 -7.16 9.58
CA GLU A 497 1.69 -6.00 10.34
C GLU A 497 0.78 -6.46 11.49
N VAL A 498 1.12 -6.03 12.71
CA VAL A 498 0.45 -6.45 13.94
C VAL A 498 -1.04 -6.14 13.88
N GLU A 499 -1.45 -5.02 13.28
CA GLU A 499 -2.87 -4.66 13.22
C GLU A 499 -3.69 -5.56 12.28
N VAL A 500 -3.09 -6.07 11.20
CA VAL A 500 -3.77 -7.04 10.30
C VAL A 500 -4.09 -8.33 11.07
N VAL A 501 -3.17 -8.73 11.95
CA VAL A 501 -3.35 -9.88 12.83
C VAL A 501 -4.39 -9.57 13.91
N LEU A 502 -4.38 -8.36 14.50
CA LEU A 502 -5.38 -7.91 15.49
C LEU A 502 -6.79 -7.79 14.91
N GLU A 503 -6.95 -7.37 13.64
CA GLU A 503 -8.26 -7.39 12.96
C GLU A 503 -8.76 -8.83 12.76
N SER A 504 -7.84 -9.75 12.47
CA SER A 504 -8.16 -11.18 12.32
C SER A 504 -8.56 -11.84 13.64
N LEU A 505 -8.21 -11.25 14.78
CA LEU A 505 -8.45 -11.80 16.11
C LEU A 505 -9.91 -11.70 16.58
N GLN A 506 -10.81 -10.98 15.89
CA GLN A 506 -12.26 -10.88 16.19
C GLN A 506 -12.63 -10.69 17.68
N GLY A 507 -11.75 -10.07 18.49
CA GLY A 507 -11.98 -9.86 19.92
C GLY A 507 -11.42 -10.94 20.85
N ALA A 508 -10.66 -11.92 20.34
CA ALA A 508 -9.91 -12.87 21.16
C ALA A 508 -8.81 -12.16 21.97
N GLU A 509 -8.72 -12.45 23.28
CA GLU A 509 -7.67 -11.92 24.15
C GLU A 509 -6.32 -12.62 23.89
N VAL A 510 -5.63 -12.20 22.83
CA VAL A 510 -4.30 -12.70 22.46
C VAL A 510 -3.34 -11.53 22.28
N SER A 511 -2.16 -11.62 22.88
CA SER A 511 -1.11 -10.60 22.71
C SER A 511 -0.37 -10.85 21.40
N VAL A 512 -0.02 -9.80 20.64
CA VAL A 512 0.63 -9.94 19.33
C VAL A 512 1.97 -9.18 19.31
N LEU A 513 3.03 -9.83 18.81
CA LEU A 513 4.38 -9.27 18.69
C LEU A 513 4.93 -9.43 17.27
N SER A 514 5.71 -8.45 16.81
CA SER A 514 6.33 -8.47 15.47
C SER A 514 7.73 -9.07 15.48
N LYS A 515 8.08 -9.88 14.47
CA LYS A 515 9.44 -10.35 14.17
C LYS A 515 10.27 -9.28 13.44
N PRO A 516 11.62 -9.25 13.57
CA PRO A 516 12.42 -9.94 14.59
C PRO A 516 12.16 -9.40 15.98
N LEU A 517 12.08 -10.34 16.92
CA LEU A 517 11.63 -10.12 18.29
C LEU A 517 12.83 -10.01 19.22
N ARG A 518 12.84 -9.01 20.10
CA ARG A 518 13.94 -8.87 21.07
C ARG A 518 13.67 -9.75 22.30
N PRO A 519 14.69 -10.42 22.87
CA PRO A 519 14.53 -11.19 24.11
C PRO A 519 13.83 -10.42 25.24
N SER A 520 14.13 -9.14 25.41
CA SER A 520 13.48 -8.29 26.42
C SER A 520 11.97 -8.09 26.16
N GLU A 521 11.57 -7.95 24.90
CA GLU A 521 10.16 -7.77 24.51
C GLU A 521 9.36 -9.04 24.74
N LEU A 522 9.92 -10.20 24.36
CA LEU A 522 9.32 -11.51 24.64
C LEU A 522 9.09 -11.69 26.14
N ARG A 523 10.13 -11.41 26.93
CA ARG A 523 10.11 -11.61 28.38
C ARG A 523 9.04 -10.74 29.05
N LEU A 524 8.96 -9.46 28.70
CA LEU A 524 7.96 -8.54 29.25
C LEU A 524 6.54 -8.97 28.91
N ASN A 525 6.31 -9.40 27.66
CA ASN A 525 4.97 -9.83 27.24
C ASN A 525 4.57 -11.14 27.90
N LEU A 526 5.47 -12.12 28.01
CA LEU A 526 5.20 -13.36 28.74
C LEU A 526 4.86 -13.12 30.21
N LEU A 527 5.56 -12.19 30.87
CA LEU A 527 5.23 -11.78 32.24
C LEU A 527 3.84 -11.15 32.31
N SER A 528 3.51 -10.26 31.37
CA SER A 528 2.20 -9.61 31.34
C SER A 528 1.04 -10.58 31.08
N VAL A 529 1.26 -11.56 30.20
CA VAL A 529 0.28 -12.61 29.85
C VAL A 529 0.10 -13.56 31.04
N ARG A 530 1.18 -13.89 31.76
CA ARG A 530 1.12 -14.69 33.00
C ARG A 530 0.35 -13.98 34.12
N GLU A 531 0.57 -12.68 34.33
CA GLU A 531 -0.11 -11.91 35.38
C GLU A 531 -1.62 -11.80 35.17
N ARG A 532 -2.09 -11.80 33.91
CA ARG A 532 -3.53 -11.82 33.62
C ARG A 532 -4.19 -13.09 34.17
N ARG A 533 -3.55 -14.26 34.02
CA ARG A 533 -4.03 -15.53 34.58
C ARG A 533 -4.16 -15.52 36.10
N VAL A 534 -3.25 -14.83 36.81
CA VAL A 534 -3.27 -14.80 38.29
C VAL A 534 -4.46 -13.96 38.84
N ASN A 535 -5.05 -13.09 38.02
CA ASN A 535 -6.11 -12.17 38.42
C ASN A 535 -7.51 -12.52 37.90
N THR A 536 -7.66 -13.60 37.12
CA THR A 536 -8.96 -14.13 36.69
C THR A 536 -9.31 -15.32 37.60
N PRO A 537 -10.46 -15.31 38.30
CA PRO A 537 -10.83 -16.33 39.30
C PRO A 537 -11.02 -17.73 38.73
#